data_AF-A0A564QAT4-F1
#
_entry.id   AF-A0A564QAT4-F1
#
_cell.length_a   1.000
_cell.length_b   1.000
_cell.length_c   1.000
_cell.angle_alpha   90.00
_cell.angle_beta   90.00
_cell.angle_gamma   90.00
#
_symmetry.space_group_name_H-M   'P 1'
#
loop_
_entity.id
_entity.type
_entity.pdbx_description
1 polymer ?
#
loop_
_entity_poly.entity_id
_entity_poly.type
_entity_poly.pdbx_seq_one_letter_code
_entity_poly.pdbx_strand_id
1 'polypeptide(L)' 'MHVEVNLTQSGNRLITIGRVELELTKEDARALKEVLIKLTESKG' A
#
# COMPACT_ATOMS: atom_id res chain seq x y z
N MET A 1 3.84 -3.94 -11.75
CA MET A 1 3.62 -2.80 -10.84
C MET A 1 4.50 -3.05 -9.61
N HIS A 2 5.54 -2.24 -9.41
CA HIS A 2 6.43 -2.39 -8.25
C HIS A 2 5.80 -1.71 -7.04
N VAL A 3 5.76 -2.41 -5.91
CA VAL A 3 5.20 -1.89 -4.65
C VAL A 3 6.23 -2.06 -3.56
N GLU A 4 6.58 -0.96 -2.90
CA GLU A 4 7.47 -0.96 -1.74
C GLU A 4 6.70 -0.50 -0.50
N VAL A 5 7.03 -1.09 0.65
CA VAL A 5 6.40 -0.76 1.94
C VAL A 5 7.47 -0.53 2.98
N ASN A 6 7.54 0.68 3.51
CA ASN A 6 8.48 1.09 4.54
C ASN A 6 7.75 1.48 5.84
N LEU A 7 8.41 1.29 6.99
CA LEU A 7 7.91 1.79 8.27
C LEU A 7 8.49 3.18 8.54
N THR A 8 7.64 4.16 8.80
CA THR A 8 8.08 5.50 9.19
C THR A 8 8.39 5.56 10.70
N GLN A 9 9.13 6.58 11.12
CA GLN A 9 9.42 6.82 12.55
C GLN A 9 8.16 7.09 13.37
N SER A 10 7.09 7.61 12.76
CA SER A 10 5.80 7.87 13.39
C SER A 10 4.96 6.60 13.61
N GLY A 11 5.41 5.43 13.11
CA GLY A 11 4.66 4.17 13.19
C GLY A 11 3.71 3.94 12.01
N ASN A 12 3.65 4.89 11.07
CA ASN A 12 2.88 4.79 9.83
C ASN A 12 3.61 3.91 8.78
N ARG A 13 2.90 3.56 7.72
CA ARG A 13 3.41 2.83 6.56
C ARG A 13 3.53 3.77 5.38
N LEU A 14 4.73 3.90 4.84
CA LEU A 14 4.96 4.55 3.56
C LEU A 14 4.86 3.48 2.48
N ILE A 15 3.86 3.60 1.61
CA ILE A 15 3.62 2.68 0.50
C ILE A 15 3.92 3.41 -0.80
N THR A 16 4.89 2.89 -1.55
CA THR A 16 5.29 3.43 -2.86
C THR A 16 4.75 2.52 -3.95
N ILE A 17 3.94 3.08 -4.84
CA ILE A 17 3.29 2.40 -5.95
C ILE A 17 3.66 3.12 -7.25
N GLY A 18 4.65 2.60 -7.96
CA GLY A 18 5.17 3.26 -9.16
C GLY A 18 5.78 4.63 -8.84
N ARG A 19 5.06 5.73 -9.15
CA ARG A 19 5.47 7.11 -8.86
C ARG A 19 4.65 7.79 -7.76
N VAL A 20 3.75 7.05 -7.12
CA VAL A 20 2.87 7.56 -6.06
C VAL A 20 3.38 7.05 -4.73
N GLU A 21 3.49 7.96 -3.76
CA GLU A 21 3.83 7.64 -2.37
C GLU A 21 2.64 7.96 -1.47
N LEU A 22 2.31 7.03 -0.58
CA LEU A 22 1.19 7.14 0.36
C LEU A 22 1.71 6.86 1.77
N GLU A 23 1.64 7.85 2.65
CA GLU A 23 1.84 7.62 4.09
C GLU A 23 0.47 7.30 4.72
N LEU A 24 0.35 6.11 5.28
CA LEU A 24 -0.91 5.55 5.77
C LEU A 24 -0.75 5.01 7.19
N THR A 25 -1.83 5.09 7.96
CA THR A 25 -1.90 4.35 9.22
C THR A 25 -1.83 2.84 8.95
N LYS A 26 -1.57 2.05 10.00
CA LYS A 26 -1.55 0.58 9.88
C LYS A 26 -2.90 0.04 9.37
N GLU A 27 -4.01 0.63 9.77
CA GLU A 27 -5.36 0.19 9.39
C GLU A 27 -5.66 0.54 7.93
N ASP A 28 -5.33 1.76 7.50
CA ASP A 28 -5.52 2.19 6.11
C ASP A 28 -4.63 1.41 5.15
N ALA A 29 -3.37 1.14 5.54
CA ALA A 29 -2.46 0.31 4.77
C ALA A 29 -2.99 -1.13 4.59
N ARG A 30 -3.68 -1.67 5.60
CA ARG A 30 -4.32 -2.98 5.51
C ARG A 30 -5.51 -2.96 4.54
N ALA A 31 -6.36 -1.94 4.61
CA ALA A 31 -7.47 -1.77 3.69
C ALA A 31 -6.98 -1.61 2.24
N LEU A 32 -5.95 -0.80 2.02
CA LEU A 32 -5.35 -0.61 0.69
C LEU A 32 -4.80 -1.93 0.13
N LYS A 33 -4.15 -2.75 0.96
CA LYS A 33 -3.66 -4.08 0.55
C LYS A 33 -4.79 -4.96 0.02
N GLU A 34 -5.94 -5.01 0.72
CA GLU A 34 -7.09 -5.82 0.30
C GLU A 34 -7.68 -5.34 -1.03
N VAL A 35 -7.75 -4.03 -1.24
CA VAL A 35 -8.20 -3.44 -2.51
C VAL A 35 -7.25 -3.79 -3.64
N LEU A 36 -5.93 -3.67 -3.41
CA LEU A 36 -4.92 -4.00 -4.43
C LEU A 36 -4.98 -5.47 -4.85
N ILE A 37 -5.14 -6.40 -3.90
CA ILE A 37 -5.29 -7.84 -4.17
C ILE A 37 -6.51 -8.08 -5.08
N LYS A 38 -7.68 -7.54 -4.71
CA LYS A 38 -8.91 -7.69 -5.50
C LYS A 38 -8.77 -7.14 -6.92
N LEU A 39 -8.08 -6.01 -7.08
CA LEU A 39 -7.82 -5.40 -8.38
C LEU A 39 -6.86 -6.24 -9.22
N THR A 40 -5.88 -6.90 -8.62
CA THR A 40 -4.97 -7.80 -9.34
C THR A 40 -5.65 -9.12 -9.73
N GLU A 41 -6.52 -9.67 -8.89
CA GLU A 41 -7.24 -10.91 -9.17
C GLU A 41 -8.36 -10.71 -10.20
N SER A 42 -9.06 -9.57 -10.19
CA SER A 42 -10.13 -9.28 -11.17
C SER A 42 -9.61 -8.99 -12.59
N LYS A 43 -8.29 -8.87 -12.78
CA LYS A 43 -7.67 -8.64 -14.08
C LYS A 43 -6.97 -9.89 -14.64
N GLY A 44 -7.07 -11.03 -13.95
CA GLY A 44 -6.55 -12.34 -14.36
C GLY A 44 -7.57 -13.18 -15.12
#